data_AF-A0A562ERN0-F1
#
_entry.id   AF-A0A562ERN0-F1
#
_cell.length_a   1.000
_cell.length_b   1.000
_cell.length_c   1.000
_cell.angle_alpha   90.00
_cell.angle_beta   90.00
_cell.angle_gamma   90.00
#
_symmetry.space_group_name_H-M   'P 1'
#
loop_
_entity.id
_entity.type
_entity.pdbx_description
1 polymer ?
#
loop_
_entity_poly.entity_id
_entity_poly.type
_entity_poly.pdbx_seq_one_letter_code
_entity_poly.pdbx_strand_id
1 'polypeptide(L)'
;MRHNGTVMLPQAFARMGSLEKRLEDLDLMGVDVQVVSPSPHLYAYWADAALASELVEAVNGAAAVLVKQAPTRLSALGIVSMQHPELAAEQIVTAKAAGLKGIEISASVGELELSDPGFDPVWQAAEAAGMPIFIHPLGTSLVTAVLRPRP
;
A
#
# COMPACT_ATOMS: atom_id res chain seq x y z
N MET A 1 14.95 -4.75 -22.28
CA MET A 1 15.84 -5.20 -21.19
C MET A 1 17.09 -4.34 -21.01
N ARG A 2 17.86 -4.01 -22.06
CA ARG A 2 19.07 -3.16 -21.91
C ARG A 2 18.82 -1.79 -21.25
N HIS A 3 17.82 -1.02 -21.72
CA HIS A 3 17.50 0.29 -21.16
C HIS A 3 17.19 0.23 -19.64
N ASN A 4 16.43 -0.78 -19.20
CA ASN A 4 16.13 -0.96 -17.78
C ASN A 4 17.41 -1.19 -16.97
N GLY A 5 18.31 -2.03 -17.48
CA GLY A 5 19.59 -2.34 -16.81
C GLY A 5 20.59 -1.19 -16.80
N THR A 6 20.64 -0.38 -17.87
CA THR A 6 21.70 0.63 -18.03
C THR A 6 21.26 2.05 -17.68
N VAL A 7 19.95 2.34 -17.63
CA VAL A 7 19.42 3.70 -17.42
C VAL A 7 18.48 3.74 -16.22
N MET A 8 17.45 2.89 -16.20
CA MET A 8 16.40 2.96 -15.17
C MET A 8 16.88 2.46 -13.81
N LEU A 9 17.38 1.22 -13.71
CA LEU A 9 17.76 0.60 -12.43
C LEU A 9 18.88 1.37 -11.68
N PRO A 10 19.94 1.87 -12.35
CA PRO A 10 20.98 2.65 -11.66
C PRO A 10 20.44 3.93 -11.00
N GLN A 11 19.42 4.55 -11.58
CA GLN A 11 18.82 5.78 -11.05
C GLN A 11 17.69 5.50 -10.04
N ALA A 12 17.02 4.35 -10.16
CA ALA A 12 15.84 4.02 -9.37
C ALA A 12 16.15 3.93 -7.86
N PHE A 13 17.27 3.33 -7.47
CA PHE A 13 17.60 3.15 -6.04
C PHE A 13 17.71 4.48 -5.29
N ALA A 14 18.41 5.46 -5.85
CA ALA A 14 18.52 6.79 -5.23
C ALA A 14 17.15 7.48 -5.15
N ARG A 15 16.36 7.42 -6.22
CA ARG A 15 15.01 8.03 -6.27
C ARG A 15 14.00 7.37 -5.33
N MET A 16 14.14 6.08 -5.08
CA MET A 16 13.26 5.35 -4.15
C MET A 16 13.69 5.57 -2.69
N GLY A 17 14.99 5.49 -2.41
CA GLY A 17 15.53 5.42 -1.04
C GLY A 17 16.07 6.72 -0.44
N SER A 18 16.39 7.73 -1.25
CA SER A 18 16.84 9.03 -0.75
C SER A 18 15.69 10.05 -0.72
N LEU A 19 15.39 10.56 0.48
CA LEU A 19 14.41 11.64 0.64
C LEU A 19 14.86 12.92 -0.08
N GLU A 20 16.14 13.27 0.03
CA GLU A 20 16.70 14.46 -0.63
C GLU A 20 16.51 14.38 -2.14
N LYS A 21 16.92 13.26 -2.76
CA LYS A 21 16.75 13.06 -4.20
C LYS A 21 15.29 13.11 -4.62
N ARG A 22 14.39 12.53 -3.81
CA ARG A 22 12.94 12.57 -4.06
C ARG A 22 12.43 14.00 -4.08
N LEU A 23 12.75 14.83 -3.08
CA LEU A 23 12.28 16.20 -2.99
C LEU A 23 12.82 17.06 -4.15
N GLU A 24 14.09 16.92 -4.51
CA GLU A 24 14.66 17.57 -5.70
C GLU A 24 13.89 17.19 -6.97
N ASP A 25 13.57 15.90 -7.15
CA ASP A 25 12.83 15.45 -8.32
C ASP A 25 11.39 15.99 -8.31
N LEU A 26 10.74 16.09 -7.14
CA LEU A 26 9.43 16.73 -7.01
C LEU A 26 9.48 18.20 -7.45
N ASP A 27 10.50 18.95 -7.02
CA ASP A 27 10.70 20.36 -7.41
C ASP A 27 10.92 20.48 -8.93
N LEU A 28 11.75 19.62 -9.52
CA LEU A 28 12.00 19.60 -10.97
C LEU A 28 10.74 19.26 -11.79
N MET A 29 9.86 18.42 -11.25
CA MET A 29 8.59 18.05 -11.90
C MET A 29 7.45 19.05 -11.63
N GLY A 30 7.65 20.03 -10.75
CA GLY A 30 6.58 20.94 -10.32
C GLY A 30 5.49 20.25 -9.49
N VAL A 31 5.86 19.23 -8.71
CA VAL A 31 4.94 18.50 -7.81
C VAL A 31 5.05 19.06 -6.39
N ASP A 32 4.01 19.75 -5.96
CA ASP A 32 3.97 20.37 -4.63
C ASP A 32 3.88 19.32 -3.51
N VAL A 33 3.01 18.32 -3.66
CA VAL A 33 2.78 17.27 -2.66
C VAL A 33 2.70 15.90 -3.33
N GLN A 34 3.37 14.91 -2.73
CA GLN A 34 3.30 13.51 -3.14
C GLN A 34 2.69 12.65 -2.03
N VAL A 35 1.72 11.80 -2.39
CA VAL A 35 1.27 10.70 -1.53
C VAL A 35 2.09 9.46 -1.86
N VAL A 36 2.89 9.00 -0.91
CA VAL A 36 3.78 7.85 -1.06
C VAL A 36 3.02 6.58 -0.69
N SER A 37 3.09 5.59 -1.58
CA SER A 37 2.45 4.30 -1.41
C SER A 37 3.53 3.24 -1.09
N PRO A 38 3.27 2.28 -0.18
CA PRO A 38 4.20 1.16 0.06
C PRO A 38 4.38 0.27 -1.17
N SER A 39 5.46 -0.50 -1.22
CA SER A 39 5.63 -1.50 -2.29
C SER A 39 4.54 -2.59 -2.18
N PRO A 40 3.84 -2.97 -3.26
CA PRO A 40 2.82 -4.00 -3.22
C PRO A 40 3.29 -5.36 -2.69
N HIS A 41 4.59 -5.65 -2.79
CA HIS A 41 5.19 -6.86 -2.22
C HIS A 41 5.15 -6.90 -0.68
N LEU A 42 4.86 -5.78 -0.02
CA LEU A 42 4.81 -5.66 1.43
C LEU A 42 3.44 -5.99 2.05
N TYR A 43 2.40 -6.25 1.25
CA TYR A 43 1.08 -6.62 1.80
C TYR A 43 1.11 -7.90 2.64
N ALA A 44 2.06 -8.81 2.34
CA ALA A 44 2.31 -10.02 3.12
C ALA A 44 1.06 -10.89 3.39
N TYR A 45 0.14 -11.03 2.42
CA TYR A 45 -1.08 -11.82 2.57
C TYR A 45 -0.87 -13.32 2.84
N TRP A 46 0.38 -13.80 2.78
CA TRP A 46 0.77 -15.16 3.16
C TRP A 46 0.97 -15.33 4.67
N ALA A 47 1.09 -14.23 5.44
CA ALA A 47 1.40 -14.26 6.86
C ALA A 47 0.17 -14.58 7.72
N ASP A 48 0.40 -15.31 8.81
CA ASP A 48 -0.59 -15.46 9.89
C ASP A 48 -0.85 -14.13 10.60
N ALA A 49 -1.89 -14.07 11.43
CA ALA A 49 -2.37 -12.82 12.02
C ALA A 49 -1.30 -12.11 12.88
N ALA A 50 -0.50 -12.87 13.63
CA ALA A 50 0.52 -12.31 14.51
C ALA A 50 1.65 -11.67 13.70
N LEU A 51 2.22 -12.43 12.74
CA LEU A 51 3.27 -11.91 11.88
C LEU A 51 2.77 -10.78 10.98
N ALA A 52 1.55 -10.89 10.46
CA ALA A 52 0.95 -9.84 9.64
C ALA A 52 0.80 -8.53 10.42
N SER A 53 0.44 -8.59 11.71
CA SER A 53 0.39 -7.40 12.56
C SER A 53 1.75 -6.73 12.70
N GLU A 54 2.81 -7.50 12.98
CA GLU A 54 4.17 -6.96 13.09
C GLU A 54 4.66 -6.31 11.79
N LEU A 55 4.39 -6.95 10.65
CA LEU A 55 4.75 -6.44 9.33
C LEU A 55 4.01 -5.15 8.99
N VAL A 56 2.70 -5.09 9.25
CA VAL A 56 1.90 -3.89 9.02
C VAL A 56 2.36 -2.75 9.90
N GLU A 57 2.65 -3.00 11.18
CA GLU A 57 3.18 -1.98 12.10
C GLU A 57 4.52 -1.43 11.60
N ALA A 58 5.44 -2.31 11.17
CA ALA A 58 6.74 -1.90 10.66
C ALA A 58 6.61 -1.03 9.39
N VAL A 59 5.77 -1.46 8.43
CA VAL A 59 5.58 -0.73 7.16
C VAL A 59 4.87 0.61 7.39
N ASN A 60 3.76 0.62 8.13
CA ASN A 60 2.99 1.83 8.41
C ASN A 60 3.79 2.82 9.28
N GLY A 61 4.57 2.29 10.24
CA GLY A 61 5.49 3.08 11.05
C GLY A 61 6.58 3.75 10.21
N ALA A 62 7.22 3.01 9.29
CA ALA A 62 8.21 3.56 8.38
C ALA A 62 7.62 4.65 7.46
N ALA A 63 6.41 4.44 6.94
CA ALA A 63 5.70 5.43 6.15
C ALA A 63 5.40 6.72 6.95
N ALA A 64 4.95 6.58 8.20
CA ALA A 64 4.72 7.72 9.09
C ALA A 64 6.02 8.47 9.42
N VAL A 65 7.13 7.75 9.62
CA VAL A 65 8.46 8.36 9.83
C VAL A 65 8.89 9.16 8.60
N LEU A 66 8.72 8.62 7.39
CA LEU A 66 9.04 9.33 6.14
C LEU A 66 8.25 10.65 6.03
N VAL A 67 6.94 10.61 6.30
CA VAL A 67 6.09 11.80 6.25
C VAL A 67 6.54 12.86 7.25
N LYS A 68 6.93 12.46 8.47
CA LYS A 68 7.45 13.40 9.50
C LYS A 68 8.71 14.15 9.07
N GLN A 69 9.49 13.62 8.14
CA GLN A 69 10.70 14.27 7.64
C GLN A 69 10.40 15.40 6.63
N ALA A 70 9.24 15.37 5.98
CA ALA A 70 8.83 16.41 5.02
C ALA A 70 7.29 16.60 5.01
N PRO A 71 6.65 16.98 6.13
CA PRO A 71 5.20 16.87 6.33
C PRO A 71 4.37 17.83 5.46
N THR A 72 4.99 18.87 4.89
CA THR A 72 4.35 19.81 3.95
C THR A 72 4.47 19.36 2.49
N ARG A 73 5.33 18.37 2.20
CA ARG A 73 5.63 17.88 0.84
C ARG A 73 5.18 16.42 0.65
N LEU A 74 5.13 15.64 1.72
CA LEU A 74 4.80 14.22 1.68
C LEU A 74 3.57 13.91 2.53
N SER A 75 2.77 12.99 2.01
CA SER A 75 1.78 12.20 2.73
C SER A 75 2.01 10.74 2.39
N ALA A 76 1.38 9.81 3.10
CA ALA A 76 1.54 8.39 2.81
C ALA A 76 0.25 7.60 2.97
N LEU A 77 0.18 6.49 2.24
CA LEU A 77 -0.78 5.42 2.46
C LEU A 77 -0.15 4.36 3.39
N GLY A 78 -0.98 3.65 4.12
CA GLY A 78 -0.60 2.44 4.85
C GLY A 78 -0.97 1.18 4.09
N ILE A 79 -0.62 0.03 4.66
CA ILE A 79 -1.13 -1.29 4.29
C ILE A 79 -1.97 -1.86 5.44
N VAL A 80 -2.77 -2.86 5.13
CA VAL A 80 -3.52 -3.67 6.11
C VAL A 80 -3.54 -5.14 5.70
N SER A 81 -3.73 -6.00 6.68
CA SER A 81 -3.79 -7.45 6.53
C SER A 81 -5.14 -7.93 6.00
N MET A 82 -5.46 -7.65 4.73
CA MET A 82 -6.77 -7.98 4.15
C MET A 82 -7.17 -9.46 4.31
N GLN A 83 -6.20 -10.39 4.38
CA GLN A 83 -6.46 -11.81 4.61
C GLN A 83 -7.03 -12.12 6.02
N HIS A 84 -7.00 -11.14 6.93
CA HIS A 84 -7.57 -11.15 8.28
C HIS A 84 -8.49 -9.92 8.46
N PRO A 85 -9.73 -9.93 7.94
CA PRO A 85 -10.55 -8.71 7.78
C PRO A 85 -10.81 -7.91 9.06
N GLU A 86 -11.06 -8.58 10.19
CA GLU A 86 -11.26 -7.92 11.48
C GLU A 86 -9.98 -7.21 11.95
N LEU A 87 -8.82 -7.86 11.79
CA LEU A 87 -7.52 -7.25 12.09
C LEU A 87 -7.25 -6.07 11.14
N ALA A 88 -7.57 -6.19 9.86
CA ALA A 88 -7.43 -5.10 8.91
C ALA A 88 -8.30 -3.88 9.28
N ALA A 89 -9.53 -4.11 9.77
CA ALA A 89 -10.39 -3.04 10.27
C ALA A 89 -9.76 -2.30 11.47
N GLU A 90 -9.17 -3.03 12.42
CA GLU A 90 -8.42 -2.42 13.54
C GLU A 90 -7.19 -1.64 13.05
N GLN A 91 -6.46 -2.19 12.07
CA GLN A 91 -5.28 -1.56 11.49
C GLN A 91 -5.60 -0.27 10.72
N ILE A 92 -6.80 -0.13 10.15
CA ILE A 92 -7.24 1.15 9.56
C ILE A 92 -7.28 2.24 10.64
N VAL A 93 -7.79 1.93 11.82
CA VAL A 93 -7.88 2.88 12.94
C VAL A 93 -6.49 3.31 13.39
N THR A 94 -5.56 2.36 13.53
CA THR A 94 -4.18 2.67 13.94
C THR A 94 -3.40 3.42 12.85
N ALA A 95 -3.59 3.08 11.57
CA ALA A 95 -3.03 3.81 10.44
C ALA A 95 -3.50 5.26 10.40
N LYS A 96 -4.81 5.51 10.64
CA LYS A 96 -5.36 6.86 10.76
C LYS A 96 -4.69 7.63 11.89
N ALA A 97 -4.57 7.02 13.06
CA ALA A 97 -3.96 7.62 14.24
C ALA A 97 -2.47 7.95 14.00
N ALA A 98 -1.77 7.15 13.20
CA ALA A 98 -0.40 7.41 12.76
C ALA A 98 -0.26 8.55 11.73
N GLY A 99 -1.38 9.12 11.26
CA GLY A 99 -1.42 10.23 10.32
C GLY A 99 -1.39 9.83 8.84
N LEU A 100 -1.50 8.53 8.55
CA LEU A 100 -1.61 8.02 7.18
C LEU A 100 -2.93 8.48 6.56
N LYS A 101 -2.90 8.77 5.26
CA LYS A 101 -4.00 9.43 4.54
C LYS A 101 -4.96 8.47 3.84
N GLY A 102 -4.65 7.19 3.85
CA GLY A 102 -5.44 6.13 3.22
C GLY A 102 -4.72 4.80 3.34
N ILE A 103 -5.31 3.74 2.79
CA ILE A 103 -4.70 2.42 2.74
C ILE A 103 -4.55 1.98 1.28
N GLU A 104 -3.44 1.32 0.98
CA GLU A 104 -3.21 0.63 -0.27
C GLU A 104 -3.46 -0.88 -0.11
N ILE A 105 -4.19 -1.48 -1.06
CA ILE A 105 -4.49 -2.91 -1.10
C ILE A 105 -4.26 -3.48 -2.51
N SER A 106 -4.17 -4.81 -2.61
CA SER A 106 -4.18 -5.51 -3.89
C SER A 106 -5.58 -5.50 -4.53
N ALA A 107 -5.64 -5.79 -5.83
CA ALA A 107 -6.90 -6.02 -6.56
C ALA A 107 -7.58 -7.36 -6.20
N SER A 108 -6.88 -8.26 -5.52
CA SER A 108 -7.42 -9.51 -4.97
C SER A 108 -6.63 -9.94 -3.73
N VAL A 109 -7.24 -10.77 -2.88
CA VAL A 109 -6.64 -11.27 -1.64
C VAL A 109 -6.58 -12.79 -1.73
N GLY A 110 -5.44 -13.32 -2.19
CA GLY A 110 -5.35 -14.72 -2.57
C GLY A 110 -6.35 -15.04 -3.70
N GLU A 111 -7.26 -15.97 -3.43
CA GLU A 111 -8.31 -16.40 -4.37
C GLU A 111 -9.62 -15.61 -4.24
N LEU A 112 -9.70 -14.66 -3.29
CA LEU A 112 -10.89 -13.87 -3.02
C LEU A 112 -10.87 -12.55 -3.80
N GLU A 113 -12.01 -12.26 -4.43
CA GLU A 113 -12.30 -10.98 -5.07
C GLU A 113 -12.70 -9.94 -4.01
N LEU A 114 -12.46 -8.65 -4.27
CA LEU A 114 -12.78 -7.58 -3.31
C LEU A 114 -14.28 -7.44 -3.00
N SER A 115 -15.15 -8.05 -3.81
CA SER A 115 -16.59 -8.12 -3.57
C SER A 115 -17.01 -9.21 -2.58
N ASP A 116 -16.07 -10.01 -2.05
CA ASP A 116 -16.38 -11.00 -1.04
C ASP A 116 -16.92 -10.32 0.23
N PRO A 117 -18.11 -10.71 0.75
CA PRO A 117 -18.70 -10.10 1.94
C PRO A 117 -17.81 -10.21 3.20
N GLY A 118 -16.84 -11.13 3.22
CA GLY A 118 -15.86 -11.22 4.30
C GLY A 118 -15.02 -9.96 4.47
N PHE A 119 -14.94 -9.08 3.47
CA PHE A 119 -14.24 -7.79 3.55
C PHE A 119 -15.11 -6.63 4.05
N ASP A 120 -16.39 -6.84 4.32
CA ASP A 120 -17.30 -5.80 4.83
C ASP A 120 -16.76 -5.05 6.08
N PRO A 121 -16.13 -5.71 7.07
CA PRO A 121 -15.52 -5.01 8.21
C PRO A 121 -14.48 -3.97 7.79
N VAL A 122 -13.69 -4.26 6.75
CA VAL A 122 -12.64 -3.35 6.24
C VAL A 122 -13.27 -2.13 5.58
N TRP A 123 -14.29 -2.33 4.75
CA TRP A 123 -14.98 -1.24 4.05
C TRP A 123 -15.68 -0.31 5.05
N GLN A 124 -16.35 -0.87 6.05
CA GLN A 124 -17.00 -0.12 7.12
C GLN A 124 -15.98 0.68 7.95
N ALA A 125 -14.85 0.07 8.30
CA ALA A 125 -13.79 0.76 9.05
C ALA A 125 -13.18 1.92 8.23
N ALA A 126 -12.94 1.72 6.93
CA ALA A 126 -12.41 2.76 6.06
C ALA A 126 -13.39 3.92 5.88
N GLU A 127 -14.69 3.62 5.70
CA GLU A 127 -15.75 4.62 5.67
C GLU A 127 -15.81 5.42 6.98
N ALA A 128 -15.86 4.72 8.12
CA ALA A 128 -15.93 5.35 9.44
C ALA A 128 -14.70 6.22 9.74
N ALA A 129 -13.51 5.80 9.32
CA ALA A 129 -12.26 6.56 9.48
C ALA A 129 -12.11 7.70 8.46
N GLY A 130 -12.98 7.76 7.45
CA GLY A 130 -12.85 8.66 6.29
C GLY A 130 -11.51 8.45 5.57
N MET A 131 -11.08 7.21 5.42
CA MET A 131 -9.82 6.85 4.76
C MET A 131 -10.09 6.32 3.35
N PRO A 132 -9.57 6.96 2.30
CA PRO A 132 -9.61 6.40 0.95
C PRO A 132 -8.81 5.10 0.87
N ILE A 133 -9.27 4.20 0.00
CA ILE A 133 -8.58 2.97 -0.34
C ILE A 133 -8.07 3.09 -1.78
N PHE A 134 -6.77 2.88 -1.94
CA PHE A 134 -6.10 2.84 -3.23
C PHE A 134 -5.84 1.37 -3.62
N ILE A 135 -6.29 0.96 -4.80
CA ILE A 135 -6.13 -0.41 -5.27
C ILE A 135 -4.95 -0.46 -6.24
N HIS A 136 -3.88 -1.13 -5.83
CA HIS A 136 -2.75 -1.40 -6.71
C HIS A 136 -2.84 -2.86 -7.20
N PRO A 137 -2.86 -3.11 -8.53
CA PRO A 137 -2.99 -4.47 -9.04
C PRO A 137 -1.67 -5.25 -8.88
N LEU A 138 -1.48 -5.92 -7.74
CA LEU A 138 -0.47 -6.96 -7.59
C LEU A 138 -0.99 -8.26 -8.20
N GLY A 139 -0.86 -8.38 -9.52
CA GLY A 139 -1.41 -9.49 -10.28
C GLY A 139 -2.81 -9.21 -10.85
N THR A 140 -3.24 -10.06 -11.78
CA THR A 140 -4.54 -9.96 -12.44
C THR A 140 -5.27 -11.30 -12.29
N SER A 141 -6.54 -11.30 -11.92
CA SER A 141 -7.35 -12.53 -11.91
C SER A 141 -7.61 -13.08 -13.32
N LEU A 142 -7.23 -12.37 -14.40
CA LEU A 142 -7.39 -12.82 -15.79
C LEU A 142 -6.82 -14.22 -16.07
N VAL A 143 -5.74 -14.64 -15.40
CA VAL A 143 -5.17 -15.98 -15.61
C VAL A 143 -6.01 -17.05 -14.90
N THR A 144 -6.49 -16.78 -13.68
CA THR A 144 -7.27 -17.74 -12.89
C THR A 144 -8.74 -17.80 -13.33
N ALA A 145 -9.32 -16.67 -13.72
CA ALA A 145 -10.72 -16.56 -14.16
C ALA A 145 -10.98 -17.23 -15.53
N VAL A 146 -9.97 -17.30 -16.40
CA VAL A 146 -10.07 -18.05 -17.68
C VAL A 146 -10.06 -19.57 -17.45
N LEU A 147 -9.50 -20.03 -16.33
CA LEU A 147 -9.35 -21.46 -16.02
C LEU A 147 -10.43 -22.00 -15.08
N ARG A 148 -11.27 -21.15 -14.48
CA ARG A 148 -12.43 -21.62 -13.71
C ARG A 148 -13.57 -22.02 -14.67
N PRO A 149 -14.12 -23.24 -14.57
CA PRO A 149 -15.37 -23.55 -15.23
C PRO A 149 -16.45 -22.62 -14.68
N ARG A 150 -17.22 -21.98 -15.56
CA ARG A 150 -18.42 -21.24 -15.14
C ARG A 150 -19.49 -22.25 -14.70
N PRO A 151 -20.31 -21.94 -13.68
CA PRO A 151 -21.46 -22.76 -13.31
C PRO A 151 -22.49 -22.84 -14.45
#